data_AF-A0A534CYX3-F1
#
_entry.id   AF-A0A534CYX3-F1
#
_cell.length_a   1.000
_cell.length_b   1.000
_cell.length_c   1.000
_cell.angle_alpha   90.00
_cell.angle_beta   90.00
_cell.angle_gamma   90.00
#
_symmetry.space_group_name_H-M   'P 1'
#
loop_
_entity.id
_entity.type
_entity.pdbx_description
1 polymer ?
#
loop_
_entity_poly.entity_id
_entity_poly.type
_entity_poly.pdbx_seq_one_letter_code
_entity_poly.pdbx_strand_id
1 'polypeptide(L)' 'MLTICPKCALTLLVTAEDLRVAQGYVRCGRCSSVFNALARLTEERQEPEGPP' A
#
# COMPACT_ATOMS: atom_id res chain seq x y z
N MET A 1 6.44 3.40 -1.75
CA MET A 1 6.01 2.23 -0.96
C MET A 1 5.32 1.26 -1.91
N LEU A 2 5.27 -0.02 -1.56
CA LEU A 2 4.71 -1.07 -2.41
C LEU A 2 3.62 -1.82 -1.67
N THR A 3 2.60 -2.28 -2.38
CA THR A 3 1.58 -3.17 -1.82
C THR A 3 1.21 -4.24 -2.83
N ILE A 4 0.76 -5.40 -2.37
CA ILE A 4 0.44 -6.55 -3.23
C ILE A 4 -1.05 -6.81 -3.20
N CYS A 5 -1.67 -6.85 -4.37
CA CYS A 5 -3.08 -7.18 -4.50
C CYS A 5 -3.33 -8.66 -4.14
N PRO A 6 -4.22 -8.96 -3.16
CA PRO A 6 -4.46 -10.34 -2.73
C PRO A 6 -5.22 -11.19 -3.76
N LYS A 7 -5.83 -10.57 -4.78
CA LYS A 7 -6.66 -11.28 -5.78
C LYS A 7 -5.86 -11.73 -7.00
N CYS A 8 -4.85 -10.97 -7.41
CA CYS A 8 -4.09 -11.23 -8.63
C CYS A 8 -2.57 -11.17 -8.44
N ALA A 9 -2.11 -11.03 -7.19
CA ALA A 9 -0.72 -10.92 -6.79
C ALA A 9 0.07 -9.81 -7.54
N LEU A 10 -0.64 -8.80 -8.04
CA LEU A 10 0.00 -7.65 -8.69
C LEU A 10 0.65 -6.77 -7.62
N THR A 11 1.91 -6.43 -7.82
CA THR A 11 2.60 -5.38 -7.04
C THR A 11 2.20 -4.01 -7.56
N LEU A 12 1.70 -3.16 -6.67
CA LEU A 12 1.31 -1.79 -6.96
C LEU A 12 2.22 -0.83 -6.21
N LEU A 13 2.73 0.17 -6.93
CA LEU A 13 3.39 1.32 -6.32
C LEU A 13 2.32 2.23 -5.76
N VAL A 14 2.46 2.59 -4.49
CA VAL A 14 1.56 3.48 -3.78
C VAL A 14 2.38 4.54 -3.04
N THR A 15 1.82 5.75 -2.97
CA THR A 15 2.40 6.86 -2.21
C THR A 15 1.63 7.09 -0.92
N ALA A 16 2.25 7.78 0.04
CA ALA A 16 1.60 8.09 1.32
C ALA A 16 0.42 9.04 1.11
N GLU A 17 0.54 9.94 0.13
CA GLU A 17 -0.51 10.86 -0.29
C GLU A 17 -1.74 10.07 -0.79
N ASP A 18 -1.54 9.12 -1.72
CA ASP A 18 -2.61 8.30 -2.26
C ASP A 18 -3.33 7.51 -1.16
N LEU A 19 -2.56 6.89 -0.26
CA LEU A 19 -3.11 6.14 0.87
C LEU A 19 -3.86 7.05 1.84
N ARG A 20 -3.37 8.27 2.08
CA ARG A 20 -4.04 9.23 2.94
C ARG A 20 -5.39 9.66 2.36
N VAL A 21 -5.42 10.04 1.08
CA VAL A 21 -6.65 10.44 0.38
C VAL A 21 -7.65 9.28 0.33
N ALA A 22 -7.16 8.08 0.05
CA ALA A 22 -8.00 6.89 -0.07
C ALA A 22 -8.23 6.15 1.25
N GLN A 23 -7.82 6.72 2.39
CA GLN A 23 -7.97 6.14 3.73
C GLN A 23 -7.43 4.69 3.83
N GLY A 24 -6.34 4.42 3.13
CA GLY A 24 -5.66 3.12 3.11
C GLY A 24 -6.21 2.12 2.10
N TYR A 25 -7.27 2.44 1.35
CA TYR A 25 -7.83 1.56 0.33
C TYR A 25 -7.28 1.89 -1.06
N VAL A 26 -6.95 0.87 -1.84
CA VAL A 26 -6.49 1.05 -3.22
C VAL A 26 -7.23 0.12 -4.17
N ARG A 27 -7.43 0.57 -5.40
CA ARG A 27 -8.02 -0.23 -6.47
C ARG A 27 -6.91 -0.82 -7.34
N CYS A 28 -6.94 -2.15 -7.53
CA CYS A 28 -5.97 -2.81 -8.40
C CYS A 28 -6.19 -2.44 -9.87
N GLY A 29 -5.16 -1.91 -10.55
CA GLY A 29 -5.23 -1.59 -11.98
C GLY A 29 -5.43 -2.79 -12.92
N ARG A 30 -5.17 -4.03 -12.46
CA ARG A 30 -5.32 -5.26 -13.26
C ARG A 30 -6.68 -5.91 -13.10
N CYS A 31 -7.09 -6.18 -11.87
CA CYS A 31 -8.35 -6.91 -11.58
C CYS A 31 -9.49 -6.00 -11.10
N SER A 32 -9.25 -4.69 -10.98
CA SER A 32 -10.20 -3.72 -10.44
C SER A 32 -10.68 -3.99 -9.01
N SER A 33 -10.08 -4.93 -8.28
CA SER A 33 -10.45 -5.21 -6.89
C SER A 33 -9.96 -4.10 -5.97
N VAL A 34 -10.83 -3.65 -5.08
CA VAL A 34 -10.49 -2.73 -3.98
C VAL A 34 -10.00 -3.54 -2.79
N PHE A 35 -8.90 -3.11 -2.17
CA PHE A 35 -8.35 -3.77 -0.98
C PHE A 35 -7.63 -2.76 -0.09
N ASN A 36 -7.45 -3.11 1.19
CA ASN A 36 -6.67 -2.31 2.11
C ASN A 36 -5.18 -2.51 1.84
N ALA A 37 -4.52 -1.48 1.32
CA ALA A 37 -3.10 -1.49 1.00
C ALA A 37 -2.21 -1.51 2.24
N LEU A 38 -2.65 -0.86 3.33
CA LEU A 38 -1.91 -0.77 4.60
C LEU A 38 -1.69 -2.16 5.23
N ALA A 39 -2.63 -3.09 5.04
CA ALA A 39 -2.53 -4.45 5.57
C ALA A 39 -1.39 -5.29 4.96
N ARG A 40 -0.87 -4.88 3.79
CA ARG A 40 0.20 -5.59 3.04
C ARG A 40 1.20 -4.59 2.46
N LEU A 41 1.35 -3.43 3.11
CA LEU A 41 2.25 -2.38 2.66
C LEU A 41 3.68 -2.79 3.00
N THR A 42 4.48 -2.99 1.95
CA THR A 42 5.92 -3.11 2.07
C THR A 42 6.49 -1.71 1.95
N GLU A 43 6.74 -1.10 3.10
CA GLU A 43 7.60 0.06 3.21
C GLU A 43 9.04 -0.47 3.23
N GLU A 44 9.84 -0.09 2.23
CA GLU A 44 11.29 -0.30 2.31
C GLU A 44 11.74 0.52 3.52
N ARG A 45 12.02 -0.17 4.62
CA ARG A 45 12.26 0.35 5.97
C ARG A 45 12.91 1.73 5.95
N GLN A 46 12.12 2.76 6.22
CA GLN A 46 12.61 3.90 6.99
C GLN A 46 12.30 3.50 8.44
N GLU A 47 13.32 3.02 9.16
CA GLU A 47 13.24 2.77 10.59
C GLU A 47 12.61 4.01 11.26
N PRO A 48 11.56 3.89 12.08
CA PRO A 48 11.19 5.00 12.94
C PRO A 48 12.29 5.11 14.01
N GLU A 49 13.40 5.78 13.67
CA GLU A 49 14.34 6.28 14.67
C GLU A 49 13.63 7.40 15.46
N GLY A 50 12.78 6.97 16.39
CA GLY A 50 12.35 7.79 17.51
C GLY A 50 13.45 7.77 18.57
N PRO A 51 14.04 8.91 18.95
CA PRO A 51 15.02 8.95 20.01
C PRO A 51 14.33 8.85 21.38
N PRO A 52 14.91 8.15 22.38
CA PRO A 52 14.58 8.37 23.78
C PRO A 52 15.14 9.70 24.31
#